data_AF-A0A1Y5I0M8-F1
#
_entry.id   AF-A0A1Y5I0M8-F1
#
_cell.length_a   1.000
_cell.length_b   1.000
_cell.length_c   1.000
_cell.angle_alpha   90.00
_cell.angle_beta   90.00
_cell.angle_gamma   90.00
#
_symmetry.space_group_name_H-M   'P 1'
#
loop_
_entity.id
_entity.type
_entity.pdbx_description
1 polymer ?
#
loop_
_entity_poly.entity_id
_entity_poly.type
_entity_poly.pdbx_seq_one_letter_code
_entity_poly.pdbx_strand_id
1 'polypeptide(L)'
;MQDKINLVIDYLNEVKTRCTFNAAAAALGMTPQALKKELGDPRPEVSWFVSPTSGDPMRHTDEQKHPELYRTTRIITSAKVLKRNLDL
;
A
#
# COMPACT_ATOMS: atom_id res chain seq x y z
N MET A 1 -2.64 15.83 -4.61
CA MET A 1 -2.60 14.40 -5.01
C MET A 1 -1.57 13.65 -4.18
N GLN A 2 -0.34 14.15 -4.12
CA GLN A 2 0.70 13.61 -3.24
C GLN A 2 0.25 13.50 -1.77
N ASP A 3 -0.50 14.47 -1.25
CA ASP A 3 -1.00 14.44 0.14
C ASP A 3 -1.91 13.23 0.40
N LYS A 4 -2.78 12.86 -0.55
CA LYS A 4 -3.64 11.68 -0.43
C LYS A 4 -2.82 10.38 -0.46
N ILE A 5 -1.76 10.34 -1.27
CA ILE A 5 -0.85 9.18 -1.32
C ILE A 5 -0.11 9.02 0.01
N ASN A 6 0.46 10.11 0.53
CA ASN A 6 1.14 10.13 1.82
C ASN A 6 0.18 9.70 2.94
N LEU A 7 -1.06 10.20 2.96
CA LEU A 7 -2.08 9.79 3.92
C LEU A 7 -2.33 8.28 3.90
N VAL A 8 -2.39 7.66 2.71
CA VAL A 8 -2.53 6.20 2.61
C VAL A 8 -1.27 5.48 3.10
N ILE A 9 -0.07 5.98 2.77
CA ILE A 9 1.20 5.41 3.24
C ILE A 9 1.24 5.43 4.78
N ASP A 10 0.99 6.59 5.39
CA ASP A 10 1.05 6.78 6.83
C ASP A 10 0.06 5.85 7.54
N TYR A 11 -1.17 5.79 7.04
CA TYR A 11 -2.19 4.88 7.57
C TYR A 11 -1.75 3.42 7.52
N LEU A 12 -1.21 2.94 6.40
CA LEU A 12 -0.79 1.54 6.27
C LEU A 12 0.40 1.21 7.20
N ASN A 13 1.30 2.16 7.42
CA ASN A 13 2.40 2.01 8.38
C ASN A 13 1.89 2.01 9.83
N GLU A 14 0.90 2.83 10.15
CA GLU A 14 0.28 2.87 11.47
C GLU A 14 -0.48 1.58 11.78
N VAL A 15 -1.36 1.14 10.86
CA VAL A 15 -2.16 -0.07 11.06
C VAL A 15 -1.42 -1.36 10.71
N LYS A 16 -0.19 -1.25 10.19
CA LYS A 16 0.72 -2.37 9.87
C LYS A 16 0.04 -3.46 9.05
N THR A 17 -0.69 -3.04 8.02
CA THR A 17 -1.55 -3.93 7.24
C THR A 17 -1.21 -3.78 5.76
N ARG A 18 -0.98 -4.91 5.09
CA ARG A 18 -0.75 -4.95 3.65
C ARG A 18 -1.99 -4.51 2.88
N CYS A 19 -1.78 -3.84 1.75
CA CYS A 19 -2.83 -3.37 0.85
C CYS A 19 -2.46 -3.69 -0.60
N THR A 20 -3.41 -4.21 -1.37
CA THR A 20 -3.16 -4.44 -2.80
C THR A 20 -3.04 -3.12 -3.56
N PHE A 21 -2.14 -3.07 -4.54
CA PHE A 21 -2.02 -1.90 -5.43
C PHE A 21 -3.36 -1.49 -6.05
N ASN A 22 -4.20 -2.46 -6.43
CA ASN A 22 -5.51 -2.21 -7.02
C ASN A 22 -6.44 -1.47 -6.05
N ALA A 23 -6.48 -1.89 -4.78
CA ALA A 23 -7.32 -1.26 -3.77
C ALA A 23 -6.86 0.17 -3.46
N ALA A 24 -5.55 0.37 -3.28
CA ALA A 24 -4.98 1.69 -3.02
C ALA A 24 -5.20 2.65 -4.18
N ALA A 25 -4.89 2.23 -5.41
CA ALA A 25 -5.05 3.07 -6.59
C ALA A 25 -6.52 3.45 -6.84
N ALA A 26 -7.45 2.51 -6.67
CA ALA A 26 -8.88 2.78 -6.78
C ALA A 26 -9.41 3.69 -5.66
N ALA A 27 -8.83 3.65 -4.45
CA ALA A 27 -9.15 4.60 -3.38
C ALA A 27 -8.71 6.02 -3.75
N LEU A 28 -7.55 6.15 -4.38
CA LEU A 28 -6.93 7.40 -4.80
C LEU A 28 -7.45 7.93 -6.15
N GLY A 29 -8.31 7.18 -6.84
CA GLY A 29 -8.86 7.56 -8.14
C GLY A 29 -7.84 7.52 -9.29
N MET A 30 -6.85 6.62 -9.22
CA MET A 30 -5.80 6.47 -10.24
C MET A 30 -5.55 5.00 -10.62
N THR A 31 -4.67 4.77 -11.59
CA THR A 31 -4.28 3.42 -11.99
C THR A 31 -3.17 2.85 -11.08
N PRO A 32 -3.08 1.51 -10.92
CA PRO A 32 -1.99 0.88 -10.16
C PRO A 32 -0.60 1.25 -10.68
N GLN A 33 -0.45 1.44 -12.00
CA GLN A 33 0.81 1.83 -12.63
C GLN A 33 1.19 3.26 -12.28
N ALA A 34 0.22 4.19 -12.26
CA ALA A 34 0.45 5.56 -11.82
C ALA A 34 0.87 5.59 -10.36
N LEU A 35 0.14 4.90 -9.47
CA LEU A 35 0.50 4.81 -8.06
C LEU A 35 1.93 4.28 -7.86
N LYS A 36 2.30 3.20 -8.56
CA LYS A 36 3.66 2.64 -8.49
C LYS A 36 4.73 3.65 -8.89
N LYS A 37 4.45 4.51 -9.87
CA LYS A 37 5.36 5.58 -10.30
C LYS A 37 5.50 6.65 -9.21
N GLU A 38 4.40 7.05 -8.58
CA GLU A 38 4.39 8.06 -7.51
C GLU A 38 5.08 7.58 -6.23
N LEU A 39 5.01 6.29 -5.90
CA LEU A 39 5.70 5.73 -4.72
C LEU A 39 7.24 5.82 -4.83
N GLY A 40 7.77 5.81 -6.05
CA GLY A 40 9.20 5.90 -6.32
C GLY A 40 9.97 4.65 -5.87
N ASP A 41 11.12 4.88 -5.26
CA ASP A 41 12.06 3.81 -4.90
C ASP A 41 11.55 2.92 -3.75
N PRO A 42 11.89 1.62 -3.77
CA PRO A 42 11.54 0.68 -2.70
C PRO A 42 12.08 1.11 -1.34
N ARG A 43 11.22 1.08 -0.32
CA ARG A 43 11.56 1.38 1.07
C ARG A 43 10.53 0.74 2.02
N PRO A 44 10.87 0.53 3.31
CA PRO A 44 9.98 -0.13 4.26
C PRO A 44 8.57 0.46 4.28
N GLU A 45 8.45 1.79 4.21
CA GLU A 45 7.18 2.51 4.33
C GLU A 45 6.21 2.24 3.17
N VAL A 46 6.72 1.86 2.00
CA VAL A 46 5.88 1.54 0.82
C VAL A 46 5.80 0.04 0.55
N SER A 47 6.51 -0.78 1.33
CA SER A 47 6.46 -2.24 1.21
C SER A 47 5.09 -2.85 1.59
N TRP A 48 4.20 -2.06 2.20
CA TRP A 48 2.81 -2.45 2.45
C TRP A 48 1.98 -2.60 1.18
N PHE A 49 2.39 -2.00 0.06
CA PHE A 49 1.70 -2.17 -1.22
C PHE A 49 2.14 -3.46 -1.90
N VAL A 50 1.21 -4.39 -2.02
CA VAL A 50 1.49 -5.75 -2.48
C VAL A 50 0.75 -6.12 -3.76
N SER A 51 1.30 -7.11 -4.46
CA SER A 51 0.59 -7.74 -5.58
C SER A 51 -0.67 -8.44 -5.08
N PRO A 52 -1.81 -8.34 -5.81
CA PRO A 52 -3.01 -9.09 -5.46
C PRO A 52 -2.83 -10.61 -5.62
N THR A 53 -1.85 -11.08 -6.41
CA THR A 53 -1.61 -12.51 -6.65
C THR A 53 -0.68 -13.14 -5.63
N SER A 54 0.46 -12.50 -5.32
CA SER A 54 1.44 -13.05 -4.37
C SER A 54 1.21 -12.59 -2.93
N GLY A 55 0.56 -11.44 -2.71
CA GLY A 55 0.49 -10.84 -1.38
C GLY A 55 1.82 -10.25 -0.90
N ASP A 56 2.79 -10.10 -1.80
CA ASP A 56 4.13 -9.55 -1.56
C ASP A 56 4.37 -8.21 -2.26
N PRO A 57 5.21 -7.34 -1.67
CA PRO A 57 5.68 -6.14 -2.34
C PRO A 57 6.55 -6.48 -3.54
N MET A 58 6.38 -5.71 -4.61
CA MET A 58 7.17 -5.90 -5.82
C MET A 58 8.52 -5.18 -5.70
N ARG A 59 9.61 -5.83 -6.14
CA ARG A 59 10.95 -5.23 -6.26
C ARG A 59 11.57 -4.74 -4.94
N HIS A 60 11.13 -5.26 -3.81
CA HIS A 60 11.75 -4.99 -2.51
C HIS A 60 12.70 -6.15 -2.16
N THR A 61 13.94 -5.84 -1.79
CA THR A 61 14.80 -6.78 -1.08
C THR A 61 14.26 -7.02 0.33
N ASP A 62 14.79 -8.01 1.05
CA ASP A 62 14.31 -8.31 2.40
C ASP A 62 14.60 -7.16 3.39
N GLU A 63 15.69 -6.41 3.21
CA GLU A 63 16.01 -5.23 4.02
C GLU A 63 15.10 -4.04 3.72
N GLN A 64 14.49 -4.01 2.54
CA GLN A 64 13.57 -2.96 2.13
C GLN A 64 12.13 -3.25 2.54
N LYS A 65 11.84 -4.45 3.05
CA LYS A 65 10.52 -4.80 3.58
C LYS A 65 10.38 -4.29 5.01
N HIS A 66 9.19 -3.83 5.36
CA HIS A 66 8.88 -3.50 6.74
C HIS A 66 9.03 -4.77 7.62
N PRO A 67 9.68 -4.71 8.79
CA PRO A 67 9.91 -5.89 9.63
C PRO A 67 8.60 -6.57 10.08
N GLU A 68 7.52 -5.79 10.17
CA GLU A 68 6.18 -6.29 10.53
C GLU A 68 5.28 -6.63 9.32
N LEU A 69 5.83 -6.64 8.10
CA LEU A 69 5.06 -6.85 6.87
C LEU A 69 4.19 -8.12 6.90
N TYR A 70 4.72 -9.19 7.48
CA TYR A 70 4.08 -10.51 7.56
C TYR A 70 3.48 -10.83 8.93
N ARG A 71 3.43 -9.86 9.85
CA ARG A 71 2.86 -10.06 11.20
C ARG A 71 1.39 -10.47 11.17
N THR A 72 0.65 -10.02 10.15
CA THR A 72 -0.76 -10.35 9.91
C THR A 72 -0.95 -10.98 8.54
N THR A 73 -1.91 -11.90 8.43
CA THR A 73 -2.31 -12.54 7.16
C THR A 73 -3.35 -11.72 6.39
N ARG A 74 -3.98 -10.73 7.02
CA ARG A 74 -5.02 -9.91 6.40
C ARG A 74 -4.41 -8.92 5.40
N ILE A 75 -5.04 -8.82 4.22
CA ILE A 75 -4.68 -7.87 3.17
C ILE A 75 -5.90 -7.04 2.80
N ILE A 76 -5.75 -5.72 2.70
CA ILE A 76 -6.77 -4.82 2.19
C ILE A 76 -6.85 -4.99 0.66
N THR A 77 -7.95 -5.59 0.20
CA THR A 77 -8.21 -5.86 -1.23
C THR A 77 -9.30 -4.98 -1.83
N SER A 78 -9.95 -4.14 -1.02
CA SER A 78 -11.05 -3.26 -1.45
C SER A 78 -10.79 -1.81 -1.09
N ALA A 79 -10.92 -0.92 -2.08
CA ALA A 79 -10.82 0.52 -1.92
C ALA A 79 -11.80 1.08 -0.89
N LYS A 80 -12.95 0.42 -0.67
CA LYS A 80 -13.96 0.84 0.31
C LYS A 80 -13.39 0.95 1.73
N VAL A 81 -12.43 0.09 2.08
CA VAL A 81 -11.80 0.11 3.41
C VAL A 81 -11.00 1.39 3.60
N LEU A 82 -10.17 1.75 2.62
CA LEU A 82 -9.36 2.97 2.68
C LEU A 82 -10.25 4.21 2.65
N LYS A 83 -11.22 4.28 1.72
CA LYS A 83 -12.14 5.43 1.62
C LYS A 83 -12.92 5.67 2.91
N ARG A 84 -13.41 4.61 3.55
CA ARG A 84 -14.13 4.71 4.83
C ARG A 84 -13.23 5.17 5.98
N ASN A 85 -12.00 4.66 6.04
CA ASN A 85 -11.12 4.93 7.17
C ASN A 85 -10.35 6.25 7.05
N LEU A 86 -10.20 6.79 5.82
CA LEU A 86 -9.41 7.98 5.51
C LEU A 86 -10.22 9.14 4.92
N ASP A 87 -11.55 8.98 4.78
CA ASP A 87 -12.45 9.98 4.20
C ASP A 87 -12.00 10.48 2.80
N LEU A 88 -11.67 9.54 1.91
CA LEU A 88 -11.06 9.77 0.59
C LEU A 88 -12.02 9.89 -0.60
#